data_AF-A0A2N2EQR6-F1
#
_entry.id   AF-A0A2N2EQR6-F1
#
_cell.length_a   1.000
_cell.length_b   1.000
_cell.length_c   1.000
_cell.angle_alpha   90.00
_cell.angle_beta   90.00
_cell.angle_gamma   90.00
#
_symmetry.space_group_name_H-M   'P 1'
#
loop_
_entity.id
_entity.type
_entity.pdbx_description
1 polymer ?
#
loop_
_entity_poly.entity_id
_entity_poly.type
_entity_poly.pdbx_seq_one_letter_code
_entity_poly.pdbx_strand_id
1 'polypeptide(L)'
;INRKNAGLSAKTPLLVIGHPSGIPLKLAGDASVIAASTDVYVNNGGMSMKWVDKGHAFLTNLDTFHGNSGSPVFNLDTLLVEGILVSGDEDYEADPDNPGSNRVTNYPQDAGAADLGKGTGEVCTKISVPAGSIPAIEREGTMVELNRKAKGKLYPVMLDMLRKRVADQEGREPAIIPIPNYVPPQKPRPDVQWI
;
A
#
# COMPACT_ATOMS: atom_id res chain seq x y z
N ILE A 1 0.13 -14.78 -5.85
CA ILE A 1 -0.39 -14.11 -4.62
C ILE A 1 -0.07 -14.99 -3.42
N ASN A 2 -0.02 -14.49 -2.18
CA ASN A 2 0.13 -15.36 -1.01
C ASN A 2 -1.22 -15.98 -0.62
N ARG A 3 -1.63 -17.07 -1.29
CA ARG A 3 -2.98 -17.67 -1.16
C ARG A 3 -3.39 -18.06 0.26
N LYS A 4 -2.44 -18.18 1.19
CA LYS A 4 -2.71 -18.53 2.59
C LYS A 4 -2.28 -17.44 3.58
N ASN A 5 -1.73 -16.32 3.09
CA ASN A 5 -1.02 -15.33 3.89
C ASN A 5 -0.01 -15.96 4.87
N ALA A 6 0.62 -17.07 4.45
CA ALA A 6 1.54 -17.82 5.29
C ALA A 6 2.81 -16.99 5.52
N GLY A 7 3.24 -16.88 6.78
CA GLY A 7 4.43 -16.11 7.16
C GLY A 7 4.22 -14.61 7.30
N LEU A 8 3.02 -14.09 7.04
CA LEU A 8 2.68 -12.68 7.32
C LEU A 8 2.72 -12.45 8.83
N SER A 9 3.56 -11.53 9.29
CA SER A 9 3.75 -11.22 10.71
C SER A 9 4.05 -9.74 10.90
N ALA A 10 4.03 -9.26 12.14
CA ALA A 10 4.44 -7.88 12.43
C ALA A 10 5.87 -7.64 11.90
N LYS A 11 6.13 -6.42 11.44
CA LYS A 11 7.37 -5.97 10.79
C LYS A 11 7.68 -6.59 9.43
N THR A 12 6.81 -7.44 8.86
CA THR A 12 6.96 -7.86 7.45
C THR A 12 7.00 -6.60 6.57
N PRO A 13 8.05 -6.40 5.75
CA PRO A 13 8.22 -5.20 4.94
C PRO A 13 7.25 -5.19 3.74
N LEU A 14 6.66 -4.04 3.47
CA LEU A 14 5.58 -3.87 2.50
C LEU A 14 5.87 -2.80 1.46
N LEU A 15 5.27 -2.98 0.29
CA LEU A 15 5.19 -2.01 -0.78
C LEU A 15 3.75 -1.91 -1.28
N VAL A 16 3.25 -0.69 -1.43
CA VAL A 16 2.00 -0.41 -2.16
C VAL A 16 2.29 0.36 -3.44
N ILE A 17 1.46 0.09 -4.45
CA ILE A 17 1.53 0.71 -5.76
C ILE A 17 0.12 1.19 -6.12
N GLY A 18 -0.09 2.51 -6.20
CA GLY A 18 -1.42 3.08 -6.37
C GLY A 18 -1.44 4.53 -6.84
N HIS A 19 -2.63 5.10 -7.05
CA HIS A 19 -2.84 6.47 -7.50
C HIS A 19 -3.61 7.26 -6.43
N PRO A 20 -2.94 7.82 -5.41
CA PRO A 20 -3.58 8.63 -4.38
C PRO A 20 -4.25 9.85 -4.99
N SER A 21 -5.51 10.13 -4.67
CA SER A 21 -6.19 11.40 -4.97
C SER A 21 -6.09 11.83 -6.45
N GLY A 22 -5.97 10.87 -7.36
CA GLY A 22 -5.80 11.12 -8.80
C GLY A 22 -4.43 11.66 -9.22
N ILE A 23 -3.45 11.71 -8.32
CA ILE A 23 -2.06 12.09 -8.62
C ILE A 23 -1.33 10.94 -9.36
N PRO A 24 -0.17 11.21 -9.98
CA PRO A 24 0.64 10.16 -10.60
C PRO A 24 0.94 8.99 -9.66
N LEU A 25 1.27 7.84 -10.25
CA LEU A 25 1.59 6.60 -9.55
C LEU A 25 2.54 6.83 -8.35
N LYS A 26 2.07 6.48 -7.15
CA LYS A 26 2.87 6.46 -5.92
C LYS A 26 3.38 5.05 -5.65
N LEU A 27 4.66 4.96 -5.29
CA LEU A 27 5.31 3.76 -4.78
C LEU A 27 5.70 4.03 -3.32
N ALA A 28 5.00 3.41 -2.36
CA ALA A 28 5.33 3.59 -0.94
C ALA A 28 5.84 2.26 -0.38
N GLY A 29 7.16 2.17 -0.17
CA GLY A 29 7.88 0.94 0.18
C GLY A 29 8.60 0.96 1.53
N ASP A 30 8.49 2.06 2.28
CA ASP A 30 9.08 2.19 3.63
C ASP A 30 8.02 1.91 4.71
N ALA A 31 7.34 0.77 4.55
CA ALA A 31 6.26 0.36 5.42
C ALA A 31 6.40 -1.10 5.85
N SER A 32 5.66 -1.46 6.89
CA SER A 32 5.63 -2.79 7.45
C SER A 32 4.29 -3.08 8.11
N VAL A 33 3.99 -4.37 8.26
CA VAL A 33 2.82 -4.83 9.01
C VAL A 33 2.95 -4.41 10.47
N ILE A 34 1.94 -3.73 10.99
CA ILE A 34 1.81 -3.42 12.43
C ILE A 34 1.23 -4.65 13.14
N ALA A 35 0.09 -5.14 12.66
CA ALA A 35 -0.61 -6.30 13.22
C ALA A 35 -1.12 -7.22 12.11
N ALA A 36 -0.55 -8.44 12.04
CA ALA A 36 -0.89 -9.42 11.01
C ALA A 36 -2.28 -10.07 11.22
N SER A 37 -2.86 -9.95 12.40
CA SER A 37 -4.21 -10.46 12.70
C SER A 37 -4.74 -9.79 13.95
N THR A 38 -5.67 -8.85 13.77
CA THR A 38 -6.40 -8.20 14.85
C THR A 38 -7.83 -7.95 14.40
N ASP A 39 -8.75 -7.83 15.35
CA ASP A 39 -10.06 -7.24 15.06
C ASP A 39 -9.86 -5.76 14.71
N VAL A 40 -10.64 -5.26 13.76
CA VAL A 40 -10.60 -3.86 13.32
C VAL A 40 -11.93 -3.21 13.69
N TYR A 41 -11.86 -2.03 14.30
CA TYR A 41 -13.02 -1.29 14.80
C TYR A 41 -13.14 0.05 14.08
N VAL A 42 -14.37 0.52 13.87
CA VAL A 42 -14.67 1.85 13.33
C VAL A 42 -15.51 2.63 14.34
N ASN A 43 -15.23 3.92 14.47
CA ASN A 43 -16.09 4.81 15.25
C ASN A 43 -17.17 5.40 14.34
N ASN A 44 -18.44 5.21 14.71
CA ASN A 44 -19.55 5.89 14.04
C ASN A 44 -20.46 6.52 15.09
N GLY A 45 -20.49 7.86 15.15
CA GLY A 45 -21.34 8.61 16.07
C GLY A 45 -21.01 8.39 17.56
N GLY A 46 -19.74 8.13 17.89
CA GLY A 46 -19.30 7.91 19.28
C GLY A 46 -19.39 6.46 19.76
N MET A 47 -19.83 5.53 18.92
CA MET A 47 -19.86 4.10 19.22
C MET A 47 -18.78 3.37 18.42
N SER A 48 -17.92 2.61 19.12
CA SER A 48 -16.95 1.71 18.51
C SER A 48 -17.63 0.41 18.11
N MET A 49 -17.59 0.09 16.82
CA MET A 49 -18.18 -1.12 16.25
C MET A 49 -17.12 -1.94 15.56
N LYS A 50 -17.07 -3.24 15.84
CA LYS A 50 -16.19 -4.15 15.12
C LYS A 50 -16.60 -4.20 13.65
N TRP A 51 -15.68 -3.85 12.77
CA TRP A 51 -15.87 -3.81 11.32
C TRP A 51 -15.34 -5.07 10.65
N VAL A 52 -14.14 -5.54 11.04
CA VAL A 52 -13.52 -6.75 10.45
C VAL A 52 -13.07 -7.69 11.55
N ASP A 53 -13.45 -8.97 11.40
CA ASP A 53 -12.99 -10.03 12.28
C ASP A 53 -11.51 -10.33 12.07
N LYS A 54 -10.81 -10.63 13.17
CA LYS A 54 -9.43 -11.12 13.15
C LYS A 54 -9.26 -12.23 12.12
N GLY A 55 -8.17 -12.16 11.37
CA GLY A 55 -7.84 -13.13 10.33
C GLY A 55 -8.31 -12.76 8.92
N HIS A 56 -9.13 -11.71 8.75
CA HIS A 56 -9.56 -11.24 7.42
C HIS A 56 -8.80 -10.00 6.93
N ALA A 57 -8.21 -9.22 7.85
CA ALA A 57 -7.37 -8.07 7.53
C ALA A 57 -6.07 -8.08 8.33
N PHE A 58 -5.15 -7.20 7.93
CA PHE A 58 -3.97 -6.82 8.69
C PHE A 58 -3.81 -5.30 8.68
N LEU A 59 -3.16 -4.77 9.72
CA LEU A 59 -2.84 -3.36 9.86
C LEU A 59 -1.40 -3.09 9.40
N THR A 60 -1.16 -1.93 8.82
CA THR A 60 0.14 -1.51 8.30
C THR A 60 0.34 -0.01 8.42
N ASN A 61 1.59 0.42 8.47
CA ASN A 61 1.97 1.83 8.49
C ASN A 61 2.24 2.35 7.06
N LEU A 62 1.40 1.95 6.09
CA LEU A 62 1.58 2.40 4.70
C LEU A 62 1.29 3.90 4.58
N ASP A 63 2.08 4.58 3.76
CA ASP A 63 1.88 5.99 3.41
C ASP A 63 0.95 6.08 2.19
N THR A 64 -0.35 5.97 2.47
CA THR A 64 -1.42 6.02 1.46
C THR A 64 -2.40 7.14 1.75
N PHE A 65 -3.12 7.53 0.71
CA PHE A 65 -4.21 8.50 0.78
C PHE A 65 -5.45 7.96 0.10
N HIS A 66 -6.61 8.59 0.33
CA HIS A 66 -7.84 8.39 -0.44
C HIS A 66 -7.54 8.23 -1.94
N GLY A 67 -8.11 7.21 -2.57
CA GLY A 67 -7.84 6.84 -3.96
C GLY A 67 -6.81 5.72 -4.14
N ASN A 68 -6.00 5.38 -3.12
CA ASN A 68 -5.20 4.15 -3.16
C ASN A 68 -6.02 2.88 -2.89
N SER A 69 -7.26 2.98 -2.39
CA SER A 69 -8.11 1.83 -2.11
C SER A 69 -8.22 0.91 -3.35
N GLY A 70 -8.07 -0.39 -3.15
CA GLY A 70 -7.97 -1.40 -4.21
C GLY A 70 -6.54 -1.70 -4.66
N SER A 71 -5.54 -0.92 -4.21
CA SER A 71 -4.14 -1.16 -4.58
C SER A 71 -3.61 -2.47 -3.99
N PRO A 72 -2.82 -3.24 -4.75
CA PRO A 72 -2.14 -4.42 -4.23
C PRO A 72 -1.04 -4.02 -3.25
N VAL A 73 -0.96 -4.75 -2.14
CA VAL A 73 0.10 -4.61 -1.14
C VAL A 73 1.02 -5.82 -1.21
N PHE A 74 2.28 -5.58 -1.57
CA PHE A 74 3.32 -6.58 -1.77
C PHE A 74 4.16 -6.76 -0.52
N ASN A 75 4.50 -7.99 -0.20
CA ASN A 75 5.55 -8.32 0.76
C ASN A 75 6.90 -8.27 0.06
N LEU A 76 7.83 -7.44 0.55
CA LEU A 76 9.12 -7.24 -0.09
C LEU A 76 10.07 -8.43 0.07
N ASP A 77 9.85 -9.30 1.05
CA ASP A 77 10.65 -10.53 1.23
C ASP A 77 10.25 -11.62 0.23
N THR A 78 8.96 -11.68 -0.11
CA THR A 78 8.39 -12.75 -0.95
C THR A 78 7.98 -12.30 -2.34
N LEU A 79 7.90 -10.99 -2.59
CA LEU A 79 7.34 -10.37 -3.79
C LEU A 79 5.91 -10.83 -4.12
N LEU A 80 5.22 -11.44 -3.16
CA LEU A 80 3.82 -11.84 -3.31
C LEU A 80 2.92 -10.73 -2.78
N VAL A 81 1.75 -10.60 -3.40
CA VAL A 81 0.66 -9.79 -2.83
C VAL A 81 0.21 -10.46 -1.54
N GLU A 82 0.17 -9.70 -0.44
CA GLU A 82 -0.38 -10.12 0.87
C GLU A 82 -1.77 -9.57 1.09
N GLY A 83 -2.13 -8.46 0.44
CA GLY A 83 -3.45 -7.88 0.63
C GLY A 83 -3.84 -6.85 -0.40
N ILE A 84 -5.04 -6.33 -0.18
CA ILE A 84 -5.64 -5.23 -0.94
C ILE A 84 -5.90 -4.12 0.07
N LEU A 85 -5.37 -2.93 -0.18
CA LEU A 85 -5.65 -1.76 0.66
C LEU A 85 -7.14 -1.40 0.56
N VAL A 86 -7.82 -1.23 1.70
CA VAL A 86 -9.28 -0.97 1.69
C VAL A 86 -9.70 0.23 2.54
N SER A 87 -8.93 0.60 3.55
CA SER A 87 -9.24 1.71 4.45
C SER A 87 -7.97 2.15 5.19
N GLY A 88 -8.04 3.24 5.93
CA GLY A 88 -6.92 3.83 6.65
C GLY A 88 -7.39 4.92 7.60
N ASP A 89 -6.43 5.67 8.13
CA ASP A 89 -6.72 6.83 8.95
C ASP A 89 -7.23 8.01 8.11
N GLU A 90 -7.67 9.09 8.77
CA GLU A 90 -8.06 10.31 8.05
C GLU A 90 -6.85 10.90 7.31
N ASP A 91 -7.02 11.30 6.05
CA ASP A 91 -5.90 11.74 5.19
C ASP A 91 -5.53 13.22 5.36
N TYR A 92 -6.53 14.05 5.64
CA TYR A 92 -6.42 15.51 5.64
C TYR A 92 -7.23 16.11 6.77
N GLU A 93 -6.68 17.14 7.41
CA GLU A 93 -7.37 17.96 8.41
C GLU A 93 -7.33 19.43 7.99
N ALA A 94 -8.30 20.23 8.44
CA ALA A 94 -8.32 21.66 8.17
C ALA A 94 -7.05 22.31 8.72
N ASP A 95 -6.40 23.16 7.92
CA ASP A 95 -5.19 23.85 8.35
C ASP A 95 -5.58 25.05 9.24
N PRO A 96 -5.26 25.02 10.55
CA PRO A 96 -5.60 26.13 11.46
C PRO A 96 -4.84 27.41 11.11
N ASP A 97 -3.69 27.30 10.45
CA ASP A 97 -2.84 28.42 10.08
C ASP A 97 -3.25 29.01 8.70
N ASN A 98 -3.99 28.24 7.89
CA ASN A 98 -4.44 28.63 6.54
C ASN A 98 -5.94 28.35 6.34
N PRO A 99 -6.85 29.24 6.79
CA PRO A 99 -8.28 29.04 6.67
C PRO A 99 -8.74 28.78 5.23
N GLY A 100 -9.44 27.67 5.02
CA GLY A 100 -9.91 27.23 3.70
C GLY A 100 -8.98 26.23 3.01
N SER A 101 -7.81 25.94 3.59
CA SER A 101 -6.91 24.87 3.17
C SER A 101 -6.94 23.67 4.13
N ASN A 102 -6.48 22.53 3.62
CA ASN A 102 -6.28 21.30 4.38
C ASN A 102 -4.81 20.93 4.36
N ARG A 103 -4.30 20.44 5.49
CA ARG A 103 -2.98 19.83 5.60
C ARG A 103 -3.09 18.31 5.73
N VAL A 104 -2.04 17.61 5.36
CA VAL A 104 -1.92 16.17 5.56
C VAL A 104 -1.88 15.87 7.06
N THR A 105 -2.66 14.90 7.49
CA THR A 105 -2.63 14.40 8.87
C THR A 105 -1.37 13.57 9.12
N ASN A 106 -0.92 13.53 10.36
CA ASN A 106 0.17 12.65 10.76
C ASN A 106 -0.16 12.02 12.11
N TYR A 107 -0.53 10.74 12.08
CA TYR A 107 -0.86 9.98 13.27
C TYR A 107 0.25 8.99 13.61
N PRO A 108 0.50 8.73 14.91
CA PRO A 108 1.24 7.54 15.29
C PRO A 108 0.43 6.31 14.86
N GLN A 109 0.95 5.52 13.92
CA GLN A 109 0.27 4.33 13.42
C GLN A 109 0.55 3.13 14.35
N ASP A 110 -0.42 2.80 15.20
CA ASP A 110 -0.35 1.76 16.24
C ASP A 110 -1.62 0.89 16.26
N ALA A 111 -1.45 -0.42 16.32
CA ALA A 111 -2.55 -1.37 16.48
C ALA A 111 -3.26 -1.26 17.83
N GLY A 112 -2.68 -0.56 18.81
CA GLY A 112 -3.32 -0.22 20.09
C GLY A 112 -4.38 0.88 20.01
N ALA A 113 -4.49 1.61 18.90
CA ALA A 113 -5.54 2.60 18.71
C ALA A 113 -6.92 1.93 18.62
N ALA A 114 -7.89 2.46 19.38
CA ALA A 114 -9.18 1.80 19.61
C ALA A 114 -10.10 1.77 18.38
N ASP A 115 -9.98 2.76 17.47
CA ASP A 115 -10.85 2.92 16.31
C ASP A 115 -10.04 3.41 15.10
N LEU A 116 -10.40 2.93 13.89
CA LEU A 116 -9.92 3.50 12.63
C LEU A 116 -10.20 5.00 12.53
N GLY A 117 -9.29 5.74 11.89
CA GLY A 117 -9.33 7.20 11.80
C GLY A 117 -8.63 7.90 12.96
N LYS A 118 -8.01 7.16 13.88
CA LYS A 118 -7.38 7.68 15.09
C LYS A 118 -5.99 7.10 15.35
N GLY A 119 -5.21 6.88 14.28
CA GLY A 119 -3.85 6.36 14.39
C GLY A 119 -3.77 4.83 14.42
N THR A 120 -4.77 4.13 13.88
CA THR A 120 -4.71 2.67 13.75
C THR A 120 -3.79 2.23 12.60
N GLY A 121 -3.54 3.14 11.66
CA GLY A 121 -2.85 2.89 10.40
C GLY A 121 -3.79 2.40 9.31
N GLU A 122 -3.17 1.89 8.25
CA GLU A 122 -3.84 1.40 7.06
C GLU A 122 -4.35 -0.02 7.23
N VAL A 123 -5.52 -0.29 6.65
CA VAL A 123 -6.17 -1.60 6.68
C VAL A 123 -6.09 -2.26 5.33
N CYS A 124 -5.52 -3.45 5.33
CA CYS A 124 -5.43 -4.28 4.15
C CYS A 124 -6.24 -5.57 4.36
N THR A 125 -7.17 -5.84 3.45
CA THR A 125 -7.81 -7.16 3.37
C THR A 125 -6.75 -8.20 3.02
N LYS A 126 -6.69 -9.29 3.76
CA LYS A 126 -5.79 -10.41 3.45
C LYS A 126 -6.15 -11.01 2.11
N ILE A 127 -5.16 -11.18 1.23
CA ILE A 127 -5.38 -11.72 -0.11
C ILE A 127 -5.93 -13.15 -0.06
N SER A 128 -5.71 -13.90 1.03
CA SER A 128 -6.28 -15.23 1.23
C SER A 128 -7.81 -15.23 1.26
N VAL A 129 -8.45 -14.10 1.59
CA VAL A 129 -9.91 -13.97 1.63
C VAL A 129 -10.51 -14.13 0.23
N PRO A 130 -10.14 -13.31 -0.79
CA PRO A 130 -10.60 -13.52 -2.16
C PRO A 130 -9.82 -14.60 -2.93
N ALA A 131 -8.71 -15.14 -2.40
CA ALA A 131 -7.83 -16.07 -3.13
C ALA A 131 -8.56 -17.31 -3.69
N GLY A 132 -9.62 -17.78 -3.02
CA GLY A 132 -10.44 -18.91 -3.50
C GLY A 132 -11.18 -18.61 -4.80
N SER A 133 -11.48 -17.34 -5.07
CA SER A 133 -12.17 -16.88 -6.28
C SER A 133 -11.21 -16.46 -7.40
N ILE A 134 -9.90 -16.38 -7.13
CA ILE A 134 -8.88 -15.99 -8.10
C ILE A 134 -8.25 -17.25 -8.70
N PRO A 135 -8.45 -17.56 -10.00
CA PRO A 135 -7.85 -18.73 -10.64
C PRO A 135 -6.33 -18.74 -10.49
N ALA A 136 -5.76 -19.91 -10.20
CA ALA A 136 -4.31 -20.08 -10.18
C ALA A 136 -3.77 -20.19 -11.60
N ILE A 137 -2.71 -19.43 -11.88
CA ILE A 137 -1.96 -19.56 -13.14
C ILE A 137 -0.76 -20.49 -12.95
N GLU A 138 -0.36 -21.20 -13.99
CA GLU A 138 0.77 -22.15 -13.95
C GLU A 138 2.05 -21.50 -13.40
N ARG A 139 2.34 -20.26 -13.85
CA ARG A 139 3.52 -19.49 -13.41
C ARG A 139 3.56 -19.26 -11.90
N GLU A 140 2.41 -19.15 -11.23
CA GLU A 140 2.33 -18.96 -9.78
C GLU A 140 2.92 -20.18 -9.06
N GLY A 141 2.49 -21.39 -9.45
CA GLY A 141 3.00 -22.64 -8.90
C GLY A 141 4.50 -22.82 -9.17
N THR A 142 4.95 -22.51 -10.39
CA THR A 142 6.37 -22.59 -10.77
C THR A 142 7.24 -21.68 -9.91
N MET A 143 6.85 -20.41 -9.71
CA MET A 143 7.64 -19.45 -8.93
C MET A 143 7.73 -19.84 -7.45
N VAL A 144 6.62 -20.31 -6.87
CA VAL A 144 6.59 -20.81 -5.49
C VAL A 144 7.52 -22.02 -5.33
N GLU A 145 7.46 -22.96 -6.27
CA GLU A 145 8.31 -24.16 -6.25
C GLU A 145 9.80 -23.83 -6.45
N LEU A 146 10.12 -22.90 -7.35
CA LEU A 146 11.48 -22.41 -7.54
C LEU A 146 12.01 -21.74 -6.26
N ASN A 147 11.23 -20.89 -5.62
CA ASN A 147 11.63 -20.27 -4.37
C ASN A 147 11.83 -21.31 -3.25
N ARG A 148 10.97 -22.33 -3.19
CA ARG A 148 11.11 -23.46 -2.27
C ARG A 148 12.42 -24.22 -2.50
N LYS A 149 12.73 -24.57 -3.76
CA LYS A 149 14.01 -25.21 -4.15
C LYS A 149 15.22 -24.34 -3.83
N ALA A 150 15.09 -23.02 -4.01
CA ALA A 150 16.09 -22.02 -3.66
C ALA A 150 16.18 -21.72 -2.16
N LYS A 151 15.46 -22.46 -1.30
CA LYS A 151 15.42 -22.27 0.16
C LYS A 151 15.06 -20.83 0.57
N GLY A 152 14.09 -20.23 -0.13
CA GLY A 152 13.61 -18.87 0.15
C GLY A 152 14.47 -17.75 -0.42
N LYS A 153 15.56 -18.06 -1.14
CA LYS A 153 16.51 -17.06 -1.64
C LYS A 153 16.14 -16.45 -2.99
N LEU A 154 15.13 -16.98 -3.68
CA LEU A 154 14.81 -16.52 -5.05
C LEU A 154 14.37 -15.05 -5.05
N TYR A 155 13.38 -14.71 -4.22
CA TYR A 155 12.81 -13.36 -4.19
C TYR A 155 13.80 -12.29 -3.70
N PRO A 156 14.59 -12.51 -2.62
CA PRO A 156 15.65 -11.57 -2.23
C PRO A 156 16.66 -11.30 -3.35
N VAL A 157 17.08 -12.34 -4.07
CA VAL A 157 18.01 -12.19 -5.22
C VAL A 157 17.35 -11.41 -6.35
N MET A 158 16.10 -11.70 -6.68
CA MET A 158 15.36 -10.94 -7.69
C MET A 158 15.25 -9.46 -7.33
N LEU A 159 14.96 -9.14 -6.07
CA LEU A 159 14.86 -7.77 -5.60
C LEU A 159 16.21 -7.03 -5.65
N ASP A 160 17.30 -7.70 -5.26
CA ASP A 160 18.66 -7.17 -5.38
C ASP A 160 19.04 -6.90 -6.84
N MET A 161 18.71 -7.82 -7.76
CA MET A 161 18.92 -7.64 -9.19
C MET A 161 18.11 -6.46 -9.77
N LEU A 162 16.86 -6.29 -9.33
CA LEU A 162 16.02 -5.16 -9.73
C LEU A 162 16.61 -3.83 -9.23
N ARG A 163 17.03 -3.78 -7.96
CA ARG A 163 17.69 -2.58 -7.38
C ARG A 163 18.96 -2.21 -8.12
N LYS A 164 19.83 -3.19 -8.41
CA LYS A 164 21.05 -2.98 -9.21
C LYS A 164 20.74 -2.44 -10.59
N ARG A 165 19.74 -3.01 -11.28
CA ARG A 165 19.32 -2.52 -12.60
C ARG A 165 18.82 -1.08 -12.56
N VAL A 166 18.10 -0.68 -11.52
CA VAL A 166 17.65 0.71 -11.35
C VAL A 166 18.82 1.63 -11.06
N ALA A 167 19.74 1.25 -10.16
CA ALA A 167 20.95 2.03 -9.88
C ALA A 167 21.82 2.22 -11.14
N ASP A 168 21.94 1.19 -11.99
CA ASP A 168 22.61 1.28 -13.29
C ASP A 168 21.88 2.21 -14.28
N GLN A 169 20.59 2.48 -14.04
CA GLN A 169 19.76 3.42 -14.80
C GLN A 169 19.69 4.82 -14.19
N GLU A 170 20.11 5.04 -12.94
CA GLU A 170 20.10 6.37 -12.28
C GLU A 170 21.09 7.39 -12.89
N GLY A 171 21.79 7.04 -13.98
CA GLY A 171 22.53 7.96 -14.84
C GLY A 171 21.98 8.09 -16.27
N ARG A 172 20.84 7.48 -16.59
CA ARG A 172 20.19 7.55 -17.91
C ARG A 172 18.98 8.46 -17.83
N GLU A 173 18.89 9.42 -18.74
CA GLU A 173 17.67 10.20 -18.98
C GLU A 173 16.47 9.24 -19.02
N PRO A 174 15.38 9.50 -18.27
CA PRO A 174 14.21 8.63 -18.30
C PRO A 174 13.73 8.51 -19.74
N ALA A 175 13.38 7.30 -20.16
CA ALA A 175 12.79 7.11 -21.48
C ALA A 175 11.50 7.93 -21.55
N ILE A 176 11.53 9.08 -22.24
CA ILE A 176 10.34 9.83 -22.57
C ILE A 176 9.58 8.95 -23.55
N ILE A 177 8.56 8.25 -23.04
CA ILE A 177 7.58 7.59 -23.89
C ILE A 177 6.69 8.72 -24.40
N PRO A 178 6.77 9.11 -25.68
CA PRO A 178 5.87 10.12 -26.22
C PRO A 178 4.46 9.55 -26.12
N ILE A 179 3.61 10.16 -25.30
CA ILE A 179 2.19 9.86 -25.30
C ILE A 179 1.61 10.57 -26.54
N PRO A 180 1.11 9.84 -27.55
CA PRO A 180 0.53 10.47 -28.74
C PRO A 180 -0.59 11.42 -28.31
N ASN A 181 -0.54 12.67 -28.78
CA ASN A 181 -1.49 13.74 -28.42
C ASN A 181 -1.42 14.26 -26.98
N TYR A 182 -0.30 14.12 -26.27
CA TYR A 182 -0.12 14.82 -25.00
C TYR A 182 -0.07 16.33 -25.22
N VAL A 183 -1.09 17.00 -24.67
CA VAL A 183 -1.06 18.45 -24.47
C VAL A 183 -0.57 18.67 -23.05
N PRO A 184 0.65 19.23 -22.84
CA PRO A 184 1.11 19.54 -21.50
C PRO A 184 0.09 20.45 -20.80
N PRO A 185 -0.14 20.26 -19.49
CA PRO A 185 -0.99 21.16 -18.74
C PRO A 185 -0.47 22.59 -18.95
N GLN A 186 -1.36 23.48 -19.39
CA GLN A 186 -1.02 24.88 -19.51
C GLN A 186 -0.55 25.36 -18.14
N LYS A 187 0.51 26.19 -18.12
CA LYS A 187 0.96 26.83 -16.87
C LYS A 187 -0.28 27.37 -16.15
N PRO A 188 -0.47 27.07 -14.85
CA PRO A 188 -1.59 27.60 -14.12
C PRO A 188 -1.63 29.11 -14.31
N ARG A 189 -2.82 29.63 -14.58
CA ARG A 189 -2.98 31.07 -14.72
C ARG A 189 -2.52 31.73 -13.40
N PRO A 190 -1.90 32.93 -13.45
CA PRO A 190 -1.32 33.56 -12.27
C PRO A 190 -2.31 33.83 -11.12
N ASP A 191 -3.61 33.74 -11.40
CA ASP A 191 -4.74 33.95 -10.50
C ASP A 191 -5.23 32.66 -9.82
N VAL A 192 -4.65 31.49 -10.12
CA VAL A 192 -4.98 30.24 -9.44
C VAL A 192 -4.09 30.09 -8.20
N GLN A 193 -4.64 30.43 -7.03
CA GLN A 193 -4.06 29.99 -5.75
C GLN A 193 -4.40 28.52 -5.57
N TRP A 194 -3.36 27.68 -5.54
CA TRP A 194 -3.50 26.30 -5.10
C TRP A 194 -3.73 26.32 -3.58
N ILE A 195 -4.80 25.66 -3.18
CA ILE A 195 -5.19 25.45 -1.79
C ILE A 195 -4.23 24.45 -1.15
#